data_AF-A0A3B0U4L9-F1
#
_entry.id   AF-A0A3B0U4L9-F1
#
_cell.length_a   1.000
_cell.length_b   1.000
_cell.length_c   1.000
_cell.angle_alpha   90.00
_cell.angle_beta   90.00
_cell.angle_gamma   90.00
#
_symmetry.space_group_name_H-M   'P 1'
#
loop_
_entity.id
_entity.type
_entity.pdbx_description
1 polymer ?
#
loop_
_entity_poly.entity_id
_entity_poly.type
_entity_poly.pdbx_seq_one_letter_code
_entity_poly.pdbx_strand_id
1 'polypeptide(L)' 'RKLDISESDAIRMYYRQIAINKGIPFELKVPNKETIEALNEIKKIKLREYKNFDQYLSNIGIQ' A
#
# COMPACT_ATOMS: atom_id res chain seq x y z
N ARG A 1 18.71 22.38 -12.83
CA ARG A 1 18.57 21.63 -14.09
C ARG A 1 17.79 20.37 -13.75
N LYS A 2 16.49 20.32 -14.12
CA LYS A 2 15.70 19.08 -14.17
C LYS A 2 16.46 18.09 -15.06
N LEU A 3 16.34 16.78 -14.81
CA LEU A 3 17.01 15.75 -15.62
C LEU A 3 16.98 16.13 -17.10
N ASP A 4 18.11 15.97 -17.80
CA ASP A 4 18.26 16.22 -19.25
C ASP A 4 17.55 15.14 -20.08
N ILE A 5 16.32 14.80 -19.67
CA ILE A 5 15.47 13.78 -20.27
C ILE A 5 14.18 14.47 -20.70
N SER A 6 13.68 14.08 -21.87
CA SER A 6 12.36 14.53 -22.31
C SER A 6 11.26 13.86 -21.48
N GLU A 7 10.05 14.41 -21.52
CA GLU A 7 8.87 13.79 -20.92
C GLU A 7 8.62 12.39 -21.50
N SER A 8 8.90 12.22 -22.79
CA SER A 8 8.81 10.92 -23.47
C SER A 8 9.79 9.91 -22.91
N ASP A 9 11.02 10.34 -22.58
CA ASP A 9 12.03 9.47 -21.99
C ASP A 9 11.66 9.08 -20.56
N ALA A 10 11.13 10.01 -19.77
CA ALA A 10 10.63 9.73 -18.43
C ALA A 10 9.48 8.68 -18.47
N ILE A 11 8.53 8.83 -19.41
CA ILE A 11 7.43 7.86 -19.60
C ILE A 11 7.98 6.47 -19.97
N ARG A 12 8.94 6.39 -20.91
CA ARG A 12 9.57 5.11 -21.30
C ARG A 12 10.27 4.45 -20.11
N MET A 13 10.96 5.24 -19.29
CA MET A 13 11.63 4.73 -18.07
C MET A 13 10.61 4.16 -17.07
N TYR A 14 9.48 4.81 -16.86
CA TYR A 14 8.43 4.29 -15.96
C TYR A 14 7.83 2.98 -16.45
N TYR A 15 7.51 2.87 -17.74
CA TYR A 15 6.99 1.62 -18.29
C TYR A 15 8.02 0.48 -18.17
N ARG A 16 9.30 0.77 -18.37
CA ARG A 16 10.36 -0.23 -18.16
C ARG A 16 10.43 -0.68 -16.70
N GLN A 17 10.28 0.22 -15.74
CA GLN A 17 10.24 -0.13 -14.32
C GLN A 17 9.01 -1.00 -13.98
N ILE A 18 7.84 -0.70 -14.53
CA ILE A 18 6.63 -1.52 -14.35
C ILE A 18 6.86 -2.93 -14.88
N ALA A 19 7.42 -3.05 -16.08
CA ALA A 19 7.69 -4.35 -16.71
C ALA A 19 8.68 -5.21 -15.91
N ILE A 20 9.73 -4.60 -15.34
CA ILE A 20 10.74 -5.31 -14.55
C ILE A 20 10.18 -5.70 -13.17
N ASN A 21 9.57 -4.76 -12.46
CA ASN A 21 9.17 -4.93 -11.07
C ASN A 21 7.78 -5.55 -10.91
N LYS A 22 7.04 -5.76 -12.01
CA LYS A 22 5.64 -6.21 -12.04
C LYS A 22 4.76 -5.44 -11.04
N GLY A 23 5.00 -4.15 -10.95
CA GLY A 23 4.45 -3.30 -9.91
C GLY A 23 4.50 -1.83 -10.28
N ILE A 24 4.04 -0.99 -9.36
CA ILE A 24 3.99 0.47 -9.55
C ILE A 24 5.42 1.02 -9.52
N PRO A 25 5.79 1.97 -10.41
CA PRO A 25 7.17 2.41 -10.60
C PRO A 25 7.64 3.44 -9.55
N PHE A 26 6.94 3.53 -8.43
CA PHE A 26 7.27 4.41 -7.32
C PHE A 26 6.84 3.78 -6.02
N GLU A 27 7.57 4.09 -4.96
CA GLU A 27 7.25 3.65 -3.61
C GLU A 27 5.98 4.36 -3.12
N LEU A 28 4.97 3.59 -2.73
CA LEU A 28 3.74 4.10 -2.13
C LEU A 28 4.01 4.52 -0.67
N LYS A 29 4.51 5.74 -0.47
CA LYS A 29 4.86 6.27 0.87
C LYS A 29 3.73 7.02 1.56
N VAL A 30 2.79 7.56 0.80
CA VAL A 30 1.75 8.43 1.36
C VAL A 30 0.49 7.60 1.60
N PRO A 31 0.07 7.41 2.87
CA PRO A 31 -1.17 6.71 3.16
C PRO A 31 -2.35 7.52 2.59
N ASN A 32 -3.33 6.81 2.01
CA ASN A 32 -4.55 7.45 1.54
C ASN A 32 -5.42 7.89 2.75
N LYS A 33 -6.43 8.71 2.48
CA LYS A 33 -7.32 9.25 3.51
C LYS A 33 -7.95 8.15 4.38
N GLU A 34 -8.45 7.08 3.76
CA GLU A 34 -9.04 5.93 4.43
C GLU A 34 -8.06 5.24 5.38
N THR A 35 -6.81 5.03 4.94
CA THR A 35 -5.74 4.46 5.78
C THR A 35 -5.42 5.35 6.97
N ILE A 36 -5.38 6.68 6.77
CA ILE A 36 -5.14 7.64 7.86
C ILE A 36 -6.30 7.59 8.87
N GLU A 37 -7.53 7.52 8.41
CA GLU A 37 -8.72 7.42 9.26
C GLU A 37 -8.70 6.12 10.08
N ALA A 38 -8.42 4.98 9.45
CA ALA A 38 -8.29 3.70 10.14
C ALA A 38 -7.19 3.71 11.22
N LEU A 39 -6.03 4.31 10.92
CA LEU A 39 -4.95 4.47 11.91
C LEU A 39 -5.34 5.36 13.09
N ASN A 40 -6.19 6.37 12.85
CA ASN A 40 -6.68 7.25 13.92
C ASN A 40 -7.78 6.60 14.76
N GLU A 41 -8.61 5.75 14.17
CA GLU A 41 -9.64 4.97 14.87
C GLU A 41 -9.01 3.97 15.85
N ILE A 42 -7.96 3.26 15.42
CA ILE A 42 -7.20 2.33 16.26
C ILE A 42 -6.69 2.98 17.55
N LYS A 43 -6.31 4.27 17.51
CA LYS A 43 -5.82 4.99 18.71
C LYS A 43 -6.92 5.28 19.73
N LYS A 44 -8.19 5.18 19.36
CA LYS A 44 -9.34 5.60 20.17
C LYS A 44 -10.18 4.44 20.69
N ILE A 45 -9.99 3.22 20.18
CA ILE A 45 -10.86 2.07 20.44
C ILE A 45 -10.05 0.89 21.01
N LYS A 46 -10.69 0.06 21.83
CA LYS A 46 -10.11 -1.21 22.30
C LYS A 46 -10.10 -2.22 21.15
N LEU A 47 -8.91 -2.67 20.76
CA LEU A 47 -8.73 -3.66 19.70
C LEU A 47 -9.28 -5.03 20.12
N ARG A 48 -9.74 -5.80 19.12
CA ARG A 48 -10.12 -7.20 19.32
C ARG A 48 -8.86 -8.03 19.42
N GLU A 49 -8.73 -8.77 20.51
CA GLU A 49 -7.65 -9.74 20.72
C GLU A 49 -8.18 -11.14 20.44
N TYR A 50 -7.39 -11.93 19.72
CA TYR A 50 -7.69 -13.33 19.41
C TYR A 50 -6.57 -14.19 19.98
N LYS A 51 -6.93 -15.35 20.54
CA LYS A 51 -5.96 -16.24 21.20
C LYS A 51 -5.11 -17.03 20.22
N ASN A 52 -5.63 -17.30 19.02
CA ASN A 52 -4.95 -18.06 17.99
C ASN A 52 -5.46 -17.66 16.59
N PHE A 53 -4.71 -18.11 15.57
CA PHE A 53 -5.00 -17.80 14.16
C PHE A 53 -6.36 -18.38 13.72
N ASP A 54 -6.72 -19.58 14.18
CA ASP A 54 -7.99 -20.23 13.83
C ASP A 54 -9.21 -19.42 14.31
N GLN A 55 -9.12 -18.84 15.51
CA GLN A 55 -10.16 -17.98 16.07
C GLN A 55 -10.29 -16.67 15.27
N TYR A 56 -9.16 -16.12 14.79
CA TYR A 56 -9.16 -14.94 13.93
C TYR A 56 -9.82 -15.25 12.58
N LEU A 57 -9.40 -16.33 11.91
CA LEU A 57 -9.95 -16.78 10.62
C LEU A 57 -11.46 -17.01 10.68
N SER A 58 -11.92 -17.73 11.72
CA SER A 58 -13.36 -17.95 11.96
C SER A 58 -14.14 -16.65 12.14
N ASN A 59 -13.52 -15.62 12.72
CA ASN A 59 -14.16 -14.31 12.92
C ASN A 59 -14.26 -13.48 11.64
N ILE A 60 -13.27 -13.56 10.76
CA ILE A 60 -13.26 -12.84 9.47
C ILE A 60 -13.97 -13.61 8.35
N GLY A 61 -14.45 -14.82 8.61
CA GLY A 61 -15.26 -15.61 7.68
C GLY A 61 -14.44 -16.35 6.63
N ILE A 62 -13.15 -16.58 6.87
CA ILE A 62 -12.29 -17.40 6.01
C ILE A 62 -12.14 -18.76 6.73
N GLN A 63 -12.59 -19.84 6.08
CA GLN A 63 -12.42 -21.22 6.56
C GLN A 63 -11.17 -21.85 5.94
#